data_AF-A0A3S0C6V1-F1
#
_entry.id   AF-A0A3S0C6V1-F1
#
_cell.length_a   1.000
_cell.length_b   1.000
_cell.length_c   1.000
_cell.angle_alpha   90.00
_cell.angle_beta   90.00
_cell.angle_gamma   90.00
#
_symmetry.space_group_name_H-M   'P 1'
#
loop_
_entity.id
_entity.type
_entity.pdbx_description
1 polymer ?
#
loop_
_entity_poly.entity_id
_entity_poly.type
_entity_poly.pdbx_seq_one_letter_code
_entity_poly.pdbx_strand_id
1 'polypeptide(L)'
;MAPSLSSPQTQLPDLLHQLGIPASEIARRGLPVFVEAQDLVVVETLAARGFLLQPRAAQAWWEMQSAAAADGVVLELVSAFRSIERQAELIRRKLDNGLALADILSVLAIPGTSEHHTGCAIDVTTPGCPPADASFEDTAAFVWLNAHAA
;
A
#
# COMPACT_ATOMS: atom_id res chain seq x y z
N MET A 1 19.80 -27.83 -9.36
CA MET A 1 18.42 -27.31 -9.60
C MET A 1 18.19 -26.23 -8.55
N ALA A 2 18.14 -24.96 -8.95
CA ALA A 2 17.71 -23.91 -8.01
C ALA A 2 16.26 -24.21 -7.61
N PRO A 3 15.87 -24.08 -6.33
CA PRO A 3 14.48 -24.21 -5.96
C PRO A 3 13.70 -23.18 -6.78
N SER A 4 12.65 -23.63 -7.47
CA SER A 4 11.70 -22.73 -8.10
C SER A 4 11.15 -21.84 -6.97
N LEU A 5 11.56 -20.57 -6.95
CA LEU A 5 11.01 -19.59 -6.04
C LEU A 5 9.53 -19.45 -6.42
N SER A 6 8.66 -20.03 -5.60
CA SER A 6 7.21 -19.89 -5.75
C SER A 6 6.87 -18.40 -5.78
N SER A 7 6.10 -17.97 -6.77
CA SER A 7 5.69 -16.56 -6.86
C SER A 7 4.80 -16.18 -5.67
N PRO A 8 4.78 -14.92 -5.23
CA PRO A 8 3.92 -14.46 -4.13
C PRO A 8 2.45 -14.85 -4.33
N GLN A 9 1.98 -14.84 -5.58
CA GLN A 9 0.61 -15.20 -5.94
C GLN A 9 0.33 -16.70 -5.75
N THR A 10 1.35 -17.56 -5.90
CA THR A 10 1.23 -19.01 -5.69
C THR A 10 1.07 -19.36 -4.21
N GLN A 11 1.66 -18.55 -3.32
CA GLN A 11 1.62 -18.73 -1.86
C GLN A 11 0.36 -18.14 -1.20
N LEU A 12 -0.41 -17.34 -1.95
CA LEU A 12 -1.57 -16.63 -1.42
C LEU A 12 -2.61 -17.55 -0.73
N PRO A 13 -3.01 -18.71 -1.29
CA PRO A 13 -3.98 -19.59 -0.62
C PRO A 13 -3.51 -20.06 0.77
N ASP A 14 -2.22 -20.40 0.89
CA ASP A 14 -1.63 -20.84 2.16
C ASP A 14 -1.58 -19.70 3.18
N LEU A 15 -1.26 -18.48 2.74
CA LEU A 15 -1.27 -17.29 3.60
C LEU A 15 -2.68 -16.97 4.11
N LEU A 16 -3.68 -17.03 3.24
CA LEU A 16 -5.08 -16.81 3.66
C LEU A 16 -5.52 -17.86 4.68
N HIS A 17 -5.19 -19.13 4.43
CA HIS A 17 -5.48 -20.22 5.38
C HIS A 17 -4.83 -19.99 6.74
N GLN A 18 -3.55 -19.60 6.78
CA GLN A 18 -2.84 -19.31 8.04
C GLN A 18 -3.45 -18.15 8.83
N LEU A 19 -4.04 -17.17 8.16
CA LEU A 19 -4.71 -16.03 8.78
C LEU A 19 -6.16 -16.33 9.17
N GLY A 20 -6.66 -17.54 8.90
CA GLY A 20 -8.07 -17.90 9.10
C GLY A 20 -9.02 -17.17 8.16
N ILE A 21 -8.53 -16.67 7.01
CA ILE A 21 -9.33 -15.99 6.00
C ILE A 21 -9.75 -17.04 4.95
N PRO A 22 -11.05 -17.32 4.79
CA PRO A 22 -11.51 -18.22 3.72
C PRO A 22 -11.16 -17.65 2.35
N ALA A 23 -10.62 -18.46 1.44
CA ALA A 23 -10.35 -18.01 0.06
C ALA A 23 -11.61 -17.52 -0.67
N SER A 24 -12.78 -18.05 -0.30
CA SER A 24 -14.08 -17.60 -0.79
C SER A 24 -14.44 -16.17 -0.35
N GLU A 25 -13.79 -15.61 0.67
CA GLU A 25 -14.09 -14.28 1.19
C GLU A 25 -13.79 -13.18 0.16
N ILE A 26 -12.72 -13.34 -0.62
CA ILE A 26 -12.38 -12.43 -1.73
C ILE A 26 -13.50 -12.44 -2.78
N ALA A 27 -13.92 -13.63 -3.21
CA ALA A 27 -14.99 -13.80 -4.20
C ALA A 27 -16.34 -13.29 -3.68
N ARG A 28 -16.66 -13.57 -2.40
CA ARG A 28 -17.90 -13.13 -1.75
C ARG A 28 -18.00 -11.60 -1.67
N ARG A 29 -16.87 -10.92 -1.48
CA ARG A 29 -16.78 -9.45 -1.46
C ARG A 29 -16.58 -8.83 -2.85
N GLY A 30 -16.36 -9.64 -3.89
CA GLY A 30 -16.07 -9.17 -5.24
C GLY A 30 -14.79 -8.34 -5.35
N LEU A 31 -13.78 -8.61 -4.50
CA LEU A 31 -12.56 -7.81 -4.48
C LEU A 31 -11.62 -8.19 -5.64
N PRO A 32 -10.97 -7.21 -6.28
CA PRO A 32 -9.93 -7.49 -7.26
C PRO A 32 -8.71 -8.13 -6.59
N VAL A 33 -8.05 -9.02 -7.32
CA VAL A 33 -6.76 -9.59 -6.92
C VAL A 33 -5.67 -8.95 -7.74
N PHE A 34 -4.67 -8.39 -7.07
CA PHE A 34 -3.55 -7.70 -7.69
C PHE A 34 -2.32 -8.58 -7.76
N VAL A 35 -1.61 -8.47 -8.88
CA VAL A 35 -0.29 -9.11 -9.05
C VAL A 35 0.73 -8.27 -8.29
N GLU A 36 1.41 -8.89 -7.32
CA GLU A 36 2.57 -8.29 -6.67
C GLU A 36 3.66 -7.91 -7.68
N ALA A 37 4.08 -6.65 -7.64
CA ALA A 37 5.15 -6.13 -8.47
C ALA A 37 6.52 -6.66 -8.06
N GLN A 38 7.30 -7.05 -9.06
CA GLN A 38 8.64 -7.63 -8.87
C GLN A 38 9.77 -6.65 -9.21
N ASP A 39 9.49 -5.66 -10.06
CA ASP A 39 10.45 -4.62 -10.46
C ASP A 39 10.12 -3.32 -9.72
N LEU A 40 10.99 -2.93 -8.81
CA LEU A 40 10.76 -1.85 -7.87
C LEU A 40 12.04 -1.04 -7.68
N VAL A 41 11.88 0.28 -7.53
CA VAL A 41 12.97 1.21 -7.21
C VAL A 41 12.64 1.95 -5.93
N VAL A 42 13.68 2.31 -5.17
CA VAL A 42 13.54 3.13 -3.97
C VAL A 42 13.30 4.58 -4.41
N VAL A 43 12.18 5.16 -3.96
CA VAL A 43 11.83 6.56 -4.29
C VAL A 43 12.14 7.53 -3.17
N GLU A 44 12.13 7.05 -1.92
CA GLU A 44 12.43 7.82 -0.72
C GLU A 44 12.84 6.87 0.40
N THR A 45 13.61 7.35 1.38
CA THR A 45 13.94 6.60 2.60
C THR A 45 13.64 7.43 3.83
N LEU A 46 12.71 6.97 4.66
CA LEU A 46 12.33 7.61 5.91
C LEU A 46 12.61 6.66 7.08
N ALA A 47 13.36 7.13 8.08
CA ALA A 47 13.69 6.35 9.29
C ALA A 47 14.20 4.92 8.98
N ALA A 48 15.13 4.79 8.01
CA ALA A 48 15.69 3.53 7.50
C ALA A 48 14.70 2.59 6.77
N ARG A 49 13.48 3.05 6.47
CA ARG A 49 12.53 2.35 5.61
C ARG A 49 12.51 2.99 4.23
N GLY A 50 12.87 2.22 3.21
CA GLY A 50 12.69 2.61 1.81
C GLY A 50 11.23 2.50 1.38
N PHE A 51 10.71 3.54 0.75
CA PHE A 51 9.48 3.46 -0.04
C PHE A 51 9.84 2.99 -1.45
N LEU A 52 9.12 1.99 -1.93
CA LEU A 52 9.37 1.33 -3.20
C LEU A 52 8.18 1.57 -4.13
N LEU A 53 8.45 1.80 -5.40
CA LEU A 53 7.44 1.90 -6.47
C LEU A 53 7.96 1.23 -7.74
N GLN A 54 7.05 0.86 -8.64
CA GLN A 54 7.46 0.49 -10.00
C GLN A 54 8.14 1.68 -10.69
N PRO A 55 9.11 1.47 -11.60
CA PRO A 55 9.87 2.56 -12.20
C PRO A 55 9.03 3.68 -12.83
N ARG A 56 7.91 3.34 -13.48
CA ARG A 56 7.00 4.35 -14.07
C ARG A 56 6.24 5.15 -13.01
N ALA A 57 5.78 4.49 -11.95
CA ALA A 57 5.11 5.15 -10.83
C ALA A 57 6.10 6.02 -10.04
N ALA A 58 7.35 5.59 -9.89
CA ALA A 58 8.42 6.38 -9.29
C ALA A 58 8.67 7.68 -10.05
N GLN A 59 8.74 7.61 -11.39
CA GLN A 59 8.90 8.79 -12.23
C GLN A 59 7.72 9.77 -12.05
N ALA A 60 6.49 9.26 -12.13
CA ALA A 60 5.29 10.08 -11.94
C ALA A 60 5.22 10.71 -10.53
N TRP A 61 5.65 9.97 -9.50
CA TRP A 61 5.71 10.48 -8.13
C TRP A 61 6.70 11.65 -7.99
N TRP A 62 7.90 11.56 -8.57
CA TRP A 62 8.87 12.65 -8.53
C TRP A 62 8.39 13.89 -9.31
N GLU A 63 7.74 13.68 -10.45
CA GLU A 63 7.13 14.77 -11.22
C GLU A 63 6.01 15.46 -10.44
N MET A 64 5.12 14.69 -9.81
CA MET A 64 4.03 15.22 -9.00
C MET A 64 4.55 16.00 -7.77
N GLN A 65 5.56 15.47 -7.06
CA GLN A 65 6.19 16.19 -5.95
C GLN A 65 6.83 17.51 -6.40
N SER A 66 7.54 17.49 -7.54
CA SER A 66 8.19 18.70 -8.08
C SER A 66 7.16 19.77 -8.47
N ALA A 67 6.07 19.35 -9.12
CA ALA A 67 4.97 20.26 -9.50
C ALA A 67 4.28 20.85 -8.26
N ALA A 68 3.96 20.02 -7.26
CA ALA A 68 3.36 20.49 -6.01
C ALA A 68 4.28 21.51 -5.31
N ALA A 69 5.59 21.22 -5.24
CA ALA A 69 6.56 22.11 -4.62
C ALA A 69 6.67 23.46 -5.34
N ALA A 70 6.57 23.48 -6.67
CA ALA A 70 6.56 24.72 -7.46
C ALA A 70 5.36 25.62 -7.12
N ASP A 71 4.25 25.03 -6.72
CA ASP A 71 3.03 25.73 -6.26
C ASP A 71 3.02 25.99 -4.74
N GLY A 72 4.12 25.71 -4.04
CA GLY A 72 4.25 25.92 -2.59
C GLY A 72 3.55 24.85 -1.75
N VAL A 73 3.21 23.70 -2.33
CA VAL A 73 2.57 22.55 -1.68
C VAL A 73 3.62 21.46 -1.40
N VAL A 74 3.63 20.94 -0.18
CA VAL A 74 4.52 19.82 0.20
C VAL A 74 3.70 18.55 0.33
N LEU A 75 4.13 17.49 -0.37
CA LEU A 75 3.58 16.14 -0.27
C LEU A 75 4.61 15.22 0.37
N GLU A 76 4.18 14.40 1.33
CA GLU A 76 5.02 13.42 2.03
C GLU A 76 4.44 12.01 1.86
N LEU A 77 5.29 10.99 1.68
CA LEU A 77 4.84 9.61 1.61
C LEU A 77 4.47 9.06 2.99
N VAL A 78 3.28 8.47 3.08
CA VAL A 78 2.84 7.67 4.22
C VAL A 78 3.09 6.19 3.95
N SER A 79 2.67 5.72 2.77
CA SER A 79 2.79 4.33 2.37
C SER A 79 2.89 4.19 0.85
N ALA A 80 3.52 3.11 0.40
CA ALA A 80 3.79 2.79 -1.01
C ALA A 80 3.77 1.26 -1.14
N PHE A 81 4.57 0.69 -2.05
CA PHE A 81 4.61 -0.76 -2.27
C PHE A 81 4.59 -1.57 -0.96
N ARG A 82 3.71 -2.57 -0.96
CA ARG A 82 3.53 -3.51 0.13
C ARG A 82 3.34 -4.89 -0.45
N SER A 83 4.24 -5.81 -0.16
CA SER A 83 4.08 -7.21 -0.61
C SER A 83 2.87 -7.88 0.04
N ILE A 84 2.41 -8.96 -0.57
CA ILE A 84 1.38 -9.87 -0.06
C ILE A 84 1.82 -10.42 1.30
N GLU A 85 3.07 -10.86 1.43
CA GLU A 85 3.63 -11.34 2.71
C GLU A 85 3.60 -10.22 3.76
N ARG A 86 4.02 -9.00 3.41
CA ARG A 86 4.00 -7.88 4.35
C ARG A 86 2.57 -7.54 4.79
N GLN A 87 1.60 -7.60 3.88
CA GLN A 87 0.19 -7.41 4.23
C GLN A 87 -0.29 -8.51 5.21
N ALA A 88 0.11 -9.76 4.98
CA ALA A 88 -0.18 -10.87 5.89
C ALA A 88 0.46 -10.67 7.27
N GLU A 89 1.71 -10.22 7.35
CA GLU A 89 2.38 -9.89 8.61
C GLU A 89 1.65 -8.79 9.41
N LEU A 90 1.14 -7.76 8.73
CA LEU A 90 0.39 -6.69 9.40
C LEU A 90 -0.92 -7.21 10.02
N ILE A 91 -1.60 -8.12 9.33
CA ILE A 91 -2.81 -8.78 9.85
C ILE A 91 -2.44 -9.69 11.02
N ARG A 92 -1.41 -10.54 10.87
CA ARG A 92 -0.91 -11.45 11.90
C ARG A 92 -0.58 -10.70 13.19
N ARG A 93 0.17 -9.60 13.10
CA ARG A 93 0.48 -8.75 14.26
C ARG A 93 -0.75 -8.19 14.97
N LYS A 94 -1.82 -7.85 14.24
CA LYS A 94 -3.07 -7.37 14.86
C LYS A 94 -3.86 -8.52 15.51
N LEU A 95 -3.87 -9.71 14.89
CA LEU A 95 -4.45 -10.92 15.50
C LEU A 95 -3.71 -11.28 16.79
N ASP A 96 -2.38 -11.24 16.78
CA ASP A 96 -1.53 -11.52 17.95
C ASP A 96 -1.77 -10.51 19.09
N ASN A 97 -2.17 -9.28 18.75
CA ASN A 97 -2.59 -8.25 19.70
C ASN A 97 -4.05 -8.41 20.18
N GLY A 98 -4.73 -9.50 19.80
CA GLY A 98 -6.08 -9.84 20.23
C GLY A 98 -7.21 -9.13 19.49
N LEU A 99 -6.93 -8.47 18.36
CA LEU A 99 -7.99 -7.83 17.55
C LEU A 99 -8.76 -8.91 16.77
N ALA A 100 -10.08 -8.73 16.64
CA ALA A 100 -10.89 -9.62 15.84
C ALA A 100 -10.58 -9.45 14.34
N LEU A 101 -10.57 -10.55 13.59
CA LEU A 101 -10.29 -10.53 12.15
C LEU A 101 -11.21 -9.56 11.38
N ALA A 102 -12.50 -9.48 11.76
CA ALA A 102 -13.44 -8.57 11.15
C ALA A 102 -13.01 -7.09 11.31
N ASP A 103 -12.58 -6.70 12.51
CA ASP A 103 -12.09 -5.34 12.78
C ASP A 103 -10.80 -5.04 12.01
N ILE A 104 -9.90 -6.03 11.92
CA ILE A 104 -8.68 -5.89 11.14
C ILE A 104 -9.00 -5.68 9.66
N LEU A 105 -9.89 -6.50 9.10
CA LEU A 105 -10.28 -6.42 7.69
C LEU A 105 -11.21 -5.25 7.36
N SER A 106 -11.60 -4.45 8.36
CA SER A 106 -12.28 -3.17 8.15
C SER A 106 -11.31 -2.04 7.80
N VAL A 107 -10.03 -2.18 8.18
CA VAL A 107 -8.98 -1.15 7.97
C VAL A 107 -7.79 -1.65 7.16
N LEU A 108 -7.64 -2.97 6.99
CA LEU A 108 -6.62 -3.58 6.15
C LEU A 108 -7.27 -4.42 5.05
N ALA A 109 -6.75 -4.27 3.83
CA ALA A 109 -7.09 -5.16 2.72
C ALA A 109 -6.71 -6.62 3.03
N ILE A 110 -7.47 -7.56 2.46
CA ILE A 110 -7.09 -8.98 2.44
C ILE A 110 -5.77 -9.11 1.66
N PRO A 111 -4.81 -9.97 2.05
CA PRO A 111 -3.62 -10.20 1.26
C PRO A 111 -3.99 -10.57 -0.18
N GLY A 112 -3.30 -9.98 -1.16
CA GLY A 112 -3.61 -10.12 -2.57
C GLY A 112 -4.66 -9.12 -3.10
N THR A 113 -5.39 -8.39 -2.25
CA THR A 113 -6.44 -7.44 -2.69
C THR A 113 -6.11 -5.97 -2.41
N SER A 114 -4.86 -5.66 -2.04
CA SER A 114 -4.39 -4.29 -1.86
C SER A 114 -3.78 -3.73 -3.16
N GLU A 115 -4.17 -2.52 -3.56
CA GLU A 115 -3.55 -1.83 -4.71
C GLU A 115 -2.06 -1.57 -4.50
N HIS A 116 -1.62 -1.42 -3.25
CA HIS A 116 -0.19 -1.30 -2.88
C HIS A 116 0.65 -2.50 -3.34
N HIS A 117 0.05 -3.67 -3.61
CA HIS A 117 0.79 -4.81 -4.19
C HIS A 117 1.32 -4.50 -5.60
N THR A 118 0.65 -3.62 -6.35
CA THR A 118 1.02 -3.28 -7.73
C THR A 118 2.29 -2.42 -7.80
N GLY A 119 2.72 -1.82 -6.68
CA GLY A 119 3.81 -0.83 -6.68
C GLY A 119 3.45 0.47 -7.41
N CYS A 120 2.17 0.70 -7.73
CA CYS A 120 1.67 1.91 -8.38
C CYS A 120 0.79 2.78 -7.47
N ALA A 121 0.39 2.27 -6.30
CA ALA A 121 -0.38 3.02 -5.32
C ALA A 121 0.54 3.64 -4.25
N ILE A 122 0.18 4.85 -3.82
CA ILE A 122 0.80 5.56 -2.71
C ILE A 122 -0.28 6.18 -1.83
N ASP A 123 0.01 6.26 -0.54
CA ASP A 123 -0.73 7.09 0.40
C ASP A 123 0.17 8.29 0.73
N VAL A 124 -0.40 9.49 0.67
CA VAL A 124 0.34 10.74 0.88
C VAL A 124 -0.26 11.55 2.04
N THR A 125 0.56 12.42 2.62
CA THR A 125 0.17 13.42 3.61
C THR A 125 0.90 14.73 3.31
N THR A 126 0.81 15.69 4.21
CA THR A 126 1.54 16.96 4.19
C THR A 126 2.09 17.25 5.60
N PRO A 127 3.14 18.07 5.77
CA PRO A 127 3.72 18.34 7.07
C PRO A 127 2.69 18.81 8.10
N GLY A 128 2.73 18.22 9.29
CA GLY A 128 1.80 18.54 10.38
C GLY A 128 0.43 17.86 10.29
N CYS A 129 0.16 17.10 9.22
CA CYS A 129 -1.05 16.29 9.10
C CYS A 129 -0.76 14.83 9.48
N PRO A 130 -1.51 14.23 10.43
CA PRO A 130 -1.38 12.82 10.74
C PRO A 130 -1.66 11.92 9.51
N PRO A 131 -0.97 10.79 9.38
CA PRO A 131 -1.16 9.88 8.26
C PRO A 131 -2.53 9.20 8.30
N ALA A 132 -3.18 9.08 7.13
CA ALA A 132 -4.49 8.44 6.96
C ALA A 132 -5.58 9.00 7.89
N ASP A 133 -5.53 10.31 8.17
CA ASP A 133 -6.51 11.04 8.96
C ASP A 133 -7.40 11.92 8.07
N ALA A 134 -8.67 12.06 8.44
CA ALA A 134 -9.64 12.85 7.70
C ALA A 134 -9.26 14.34 7.65
N SER A 135 -8.45 14.83 8.59
CA SER A 135 -7.94 16.20 8.57
C SER A 135 -7.13 16.53 7.32
N PHE A 136 -6.65 15.53 6.57
CA PHE A 136 -5.96 15.77 5.31
C PHE A 136 -6.84 16.46 4.28
N GLU A 137 -8.16 16.22 4.29
CA GLU A 137 -9.13 16.80 3.35
C GLU A 137 -9.19 18.33 3.44
N ASP A 138 -8.85 18.90 4.60
CA ASP A 138 -8.85 20.35 4.85
C ASP A 138 -7.54 21.04 4.43
N THR A 139 -6.58 20.30 3.86
CA THR A 139 -5.25 20.83 3.54
C THR A 139 -5.14 21.38 2.12
N ALA A 140 -4.21 22.32 1.93
CA ALA A 140 -3.85 22.78 0.58
C ALA A 140 -3.31 21.65 -0.30
N ALA A 141 -2.66 20.64 0.29
CA ALA A 141 -2.19 19.46 -0.41
C ALA A 141 -3.33 18.63 -1.01
N PHE A 142 -4.40 18.39 -0.26
CA PHE A 142 -5.58 17.69 -0.76
C PHE A 142 -6.28 18.46 -1.88
N VAL A 143 -6.44 19.77 -1.72
CA VAL A 143 -7.01 20.64 -2.76
C VAL A 143 -6.16 20.58 -4.04
N TRP A 144 -4.83 20.64 -3.91
CA TRP A 144 -3.92 20.57 -5.05
C TRP A 144 -3.98 19.21 -5.75
N LEU A 145 -3.98 18.10 -5.00
CA LEU A 145 -4.05 16.74 -5.56
C LEU A 145 -5.33 16.53 -6.38
N ASN A 146 -6.48 16.99 -5.88
CA ASN A 146 -7.75 16.87 -6.61
C ASN A 146 -7.76 17.59 -7.97
N ALA A 147 -6.91 18.61 -8.14
CA ALA A 147 -6.80 19.36 -9.39
C ALA A 147 -5.72 18.80 -10.35
N HIS A 148 -4.73 18.04 -9.85
CA HIS A 148 -3.52 17.73 -10.62
C HIS A 148 -3.14 16.23 -10.69
N ALA A 149 -3.72 15.36 -9.86
CA ALA A 149 -3.29 13.96 -9.74
C ALA A 149 -4.00 12.97 -10.69
N ALA A 150 -4.75 13.46 -11.68
CA ALA A 150 -5.53 12.65 -12.62
C ALA A 150 -4.73 12.17 -13.83
#